data_AF-A0AAV4NFV6-F1
#
_entry.id   AF-A0AAV4NFV6-F1
#
_cell.length_a   1.000
_cell.length_b   1.000
_cell.length_c   1.000
_cell.angle_alpha   90.00
_cell.angle_beta   90.00
_cell.angle_gamma   90.00
#
_symmetry.space_group_name_H-M   'P 1'
#
loop_
_entity.id
_entity.type
_entity.pdbx_description
1 polymer ?
#
loop_
_entity_poly.entity_id
_entity_poly.type
_entity_poly.pdbx_seq_one_letter_code
_entity_poly.pdbx_strand_id
1 'polypeptide(L)'
;MRWLVALALLTAVRADFFSAEEGEEEELPEPIYVRAGANVSLPCPPAEGPPVLTLTWWKDYTKIVEVHEEQTTLWEAEPHIDLMSDALFLRNVVYGDSANYQCQINEEQRASIRLLVQDVPDPPGMPLIISFTSRSVNLSWAPSIDNHHSPIIHYVIHVRTALHVVY
;
A
#
# COMPACT_ATOMS: atom_id res chain seq x y z
N MET A 1 -69.25 51.44 8.84
CA MET A 1 -68.61 51.78 7.56
C MET A 1 -67.82 50.58 7.06
N ARG A 2 -68.06 50.14 5.80
CA ARG A 2 -67.12 49.32 4.98
C ARG A 2 -65.80 50.12 4.84
N TRP A 3 -64.59 49.54 4.76
CA TRP A 3 -64.04 48.73 3.66
C TRP A 3 -62.77 47.95 4.07
N LEU A 4 -62.48 46.93 3.25
CA LEU A 4 -61.38 45.97 3.13
C LEU A 4 -59.95 46.54 3.28
N VAL A 5 -59.01 45.69 3.75
CA VAL A 5 -57.82 45.27 2.96
C VAL A 5 -57.46 43.83 3.34
N ALA A 6 -57.41 42.97 2.33
CA ALA A 6 -56.85 41.62 2.40
C ALA A 6 -55.33 41.67 2.23
N LEU A 7 -54.59 40.83 2.94
CA LEU A 7 -53.24 40.44 2.57
C LEU A 7 -53.06 38.95 2.90
N ALA A 8 -53.12 38.16 1.83
CA ALA A 8 -52.64 36.80 1.82
C ALA A 8 -51.11 36.83 1.92
N LEU A 9 -50.54 36.02 2.82
CA LEU A 9 -49.15 35.60 2.70
C LEU A 9 -49.12 34.08 2.74
N LEU A 10 -48.49 33.55 1.69
CA LEU A 10 -48.37 32.15 1.32
C LEU A 10 -47.80 31.30 2.46
N THR A 11 -48.42 30.16 2.71
CA THR A 11 -47.79 29.06 3.44
C THR A 11 -46.54 28.62 2.69
N ALA A 12 -45.37 28.91 3.24
CA ALA A 12 -44.12 28.35 2.75
C ALA A 12 -44.22 26.82 2.86
N VAL A 13 -44.07 26.14 1.73
CA VAL A 13 -43.93 24.69 1.64
C VAL A 13 -42.77 24.30 2.54
N ARG A 14 -43.03 23.33 3.43
CA ARG A 14 -42.01 22.69 4.25
C ARG A 14 -41.00 22.09 3.28
N ALA A 15 -39.86 22.74 3.11
CA ALA A 15 -38.70 22.13 2.50
C ALA A 15 -38.30 21.02 3.47
N ASP A 16 -38.74 19.80 3.18
CA ASP A 16 -38.24 18.62 3.85
C ASP A 16 -36.74 18.60 3.59
N PHE A 17 -36.02 18.92 4.67
CA PHE A 17 -34.59 18.99 4.76
C PHE A 17 -34.11 17.54 4.59
N PHE A 18 -33.84 17.15 3.35
CA PHE A 18 -33.15 15.92 3.03
C PHE A 18 -31.77 16.04 3.68
N SER A 19 -31.62 15.46 4.88
CA SER A 19 -30.32 15.30 5.50
C SER A 19 -29.58 14.34 4.58
N ALA A 20 -28.62 14.89 3.82
CA ALA A 20 -27.59 14.05 3.23
C ALA A 20 -26.94 13.31 4.40
N GLU A 21 -27.09 11.99 4.43
CA GLU A 21 -26.17 11.15 5.18
C GLU A 21 -24.76 11.55 4.72
N GLU A 22 -24.03 12.22 5.60
CA GLU A 22 -22.58 12.33 5.48
C GLU A 22 -22.07 10.89 5.43
N GLY A 23 -21.71 10.45 4.22
CA GLY A 23 -21.17 9.12 4.01
C GLY A 23 -19.96 8.93 4.92
N GLU A 24 -19.96 7.81 5.64
CA GLU A 24 -18.83 7.38 6.44
C GLU A 24 -17.57 7.43 5.54
N GLU A 25 -16.64 8.32 5.88
CA GLU A 25 -15.32 8.35 5.27
C GLU A 25 -14.66 7.03 5.67
N GLU A 26 -14.55 6.08 4.72
CA GLU A 26 -13.97 4.77 4.97
C GLU A 26 -12.50 4.97 5.38
N GLU A 27 -12.23 4.95 6.69
CA GLU A 27 -10.91 5.19 7.27
C GLU A 27 -9.97 4.08 6.78
N LEU A 28 -9.13 4.41 5.79
CA LEU A 28 -8.20 3.47 5.20
C LEU A 28 -7.22 2.97 6.27
N PRO A 29 -6.96 1.65 6.37
CA PRO A 29 -6.08 1.10 7.38
C PRO A 29 -4.68 1.72 7.28
N GLU A 30 -4.10 2.04 8.44
CA GLU A 30 -2.72 2.51 8.49
C GLU A 30 -1.76 1.49 7.85
N PRO A 31 -0.84 1.92 6.97
CA PRO A 31 0.05 1.00 6.29
C PRO A 31 1.14 0.47 7.23
N ILE A 32 1.42 -0.83 7.11
CA ILE A 32 2.54 -1.49 7.76
C ILE A 32 3.76 -1.40 6.86
N TYR A 33 4.84 -0.79 7.35
CA TYR A 33 6.12 -0.70 6.64
C TYR A 33 7.06 -1.83 7.04
N VAL A 34 7.58 -2.56 6.05
CA VAL A 34 8.53 -3.65 6.28
C VAL A 34 9.72 -3.53 5.35
N ARG A 35 10.91 -3.89 5.80
CA ARG A 35 12.10 -3.90 4.95
C ARG A 35 12.12 -5.12 4.02
N ALA A 36 12.55 -4.93 2.78
CA ALA A 36 12.81 -6.03 1.85
C ALA A 36 13.77 -7.06 2.48
N GLY A 37 13.49 -8.33 2.22
CA GLY A 37 14.19 -9.50 2.77
C GLY A 37 13.76 -9.92 4.17
N ALA A 38 12.88 -9.17 4.84
CA ALA A 38 12.30 -9.60 6.10
C ALA A 38 11.20 -10.66 5.91
N ASN A 39 10.84 -11.35 7.00
CA ASN A 39 9.66 -12.21 7.02
C ASN A 39 8.50 -11.47 7.70
N VAL A 40 7.30 -11.61 7.17
CA VAL A 40 6.09 -10.92 7.64
C VAL A 40 5.02 -11.95 7.94
N SER A 41 4.32 -11.75 9.06
CA SER A 41 3.06 -12.42 9.35
C SER A 41 1.97 -11.37 9.34
N LEU A 42 1.00 -11.52 8.44
CA LEU A 42 -0.20 -10.69 8.38
C LEU A 42 -1.30 -11.44 9.14
N PRO A 43 -1.62 -11.02 10.38
CA PRO A 43 -2.70 -11.65 11.13
C PRO A 43 -4.04 -11.25 10.52
N CYS A 44 -5.01 -12.17 10.52
CA CYS A 44 -6.40 -11.80 10.27
C CYS A 44 -7.06 -11.47 11.64
N PRO A 45 -7.30 -10.19 11.98
CA PRO A 45 -7.87 -9.82 13.27
C PRO A 45 -9.38 -10.15 13.35
N PRO A 46 -9.89 -10.40 14.56
CA PRO A 46 -9.58 -11.52 15.43
C PRO A 46 -10.55 -12.69 15.23
N ALA A 47 -10.03 -13.91 15.37
CA ALA A 47 -10.75 -15.17 15.50
C ALA A 47 -11.55 -15.31 16.82
N GLU A 48 -12.03 -14.20 17.39
CA GLU A 48 -12.94 -14.21 18.52
C GLU A 48 -14.35 -14.41 17.97
N GLY A 49 -14.75 -15.68 17.87
CA GLY A 49 -15.97 -16.04 17.18
C GLY A 49 -16.15 -17.55 17.05
N PRO A 50 -17.06 -17.98 16.16
CA PRO A 50 -17.18 -19.39 15.79
C PRO A 50 -15.86 -19.91 15.19
N PRO A 51 -15.63 -21.24 15.19
CA PRO A 51 -14.43 -21.82 14.58
C PRO A 51 -14.28 -21.36 13.12
N VAL A 52 -13.04 -21.16 12.69
CA VAL A 52 -12.70 -20.83 11.30
C VAL A 52 -13.00 -22.05 10.43
N LEU A 53 -14.07 -21.98 9.64
CA LEU A 53 -14.45 -22.99 8.66
C LEU A 53 -13.90 -22.64 7.28
N THR A 54 -13.97 -21.36 6.94
CA THR A 54 -13.38 -20.82 5.71
C THR A 54 -12.48 -19.64 6.00
N LEU A 55 -11.28 -19.65 5.43
CA LEU A 55 -10.34 -18.51 5.46
C LEU A 55 -9.85 -18.25 4.05
N THR A 56 -10.15 -17.07 3.53
CA THR A 56 -9.74 -16.69 2.19
C THR A 56 -8.89 -15.44 2.25
N TRP A 57 -7.81 -15.42 1.48
CA TRP A 57 -6.89 -14.30 1.36
C TRP A 57 -6.85 -13.77 -0.07
N TRP A 58 -6.75 -12.45 -0.18
CA TRP A 58 -6.57 -11.73 -1.45
C TRP A 58 -5.38 -10.78 -1.38
N LYS A 59 -4.72 -10.59 -2.52
CA LYS A 59 -3.71 -9.57 -2.79
C LYS A 59 -4.22 -8.72 -3.95
N ASP A 60 -4.49 -7.43 -3.72
CA ASP A 60 -5.05 -6.50 -4.72
C ASP A 60 -6.21 -7.12 -5.53
N TYR A 61 -7.20 -7.67 -4.82
CA TYR A 61 -8.40 -8.33 -5.35
C TYR A 61 -8.18 -9.69 -6.02
N THR A 62 -6.94 -10.17 -6.11
CA THR A 62 -6.62 -11.51 -6.61
C THR A 62 -6.63 -12.50 -5.46
N LYS A 63 -7.44 -13.56 -5.55
CA LYS A 63 -7.50 -14.61 -4.53
C LYS A 63 -6.18 -15.39 -4.56
N ILE A 64 -5.49 -15.48 -3.42
CA ILE A 64 -4.18 -16.15 -3.31
C ILE A 64 -4.29 -17.48 -2.56
N VAL A 65 -5.08 -17.52 -1.49
CA VAL A 65 -5.21 -18.69 -0.61
C VAL A 65 -6.67 -18.85 -0.20
N GLU A 66 -7.14 -20.09 -0.16
CA GLU A 66 -8.46 -20.45 0.35
C GLU A 66 -8.35 -21.73 1.18
N VAL A 67 -8.76 -21.64 2.43
CA VAL A 67 -8.86 -22.76 3.35
C VAL A 67 -10.34 -23.06 3.54
N HIS A 68 -10.72 -24.33 3.39
CA HIS A 68 -12.05 -24.82 3.69
C HIS A 68 -11.91 -26.12 4.49
N GLU A 69 -12.30 -26.08 5.76
CA GLU A 69 -12.10 -27.17 6.74
C GLU A 69 -10.60 -27.57 6.84
N GLU A 70 -10.22 -28.75 6.34
CA GLU A 70 -8.82 -29.24 6.32
C GLU A 70 -8.16 -29.12 4.94
N GLN A 71 -8.85 -28.55 3.95
CA GLN A 71 -8.32 -28.39 2.60
C GLN A 71 -7.79 -26.97 2.38
N THR A 72 -6.52 -26.86 2.00
CA THR A 72 -5.90 -25.60 1.58
C THR A 72 -5.70 -25.61 0.07
N THR A 73 -6.27 -24.60 -0.60
CA THR A 73 -6.08 -24.35 -2.02
C THR A 73 -5.23 -23.10 -2.20
N LEU A 74 -4.10 -23.24 -2.91
CA LEU A 74 -3.27 -22.13 -3.35
C LEU A 74 -3.67 -21.79 -4.78
N TRP A 75 -4.24 -20.60 -4.96
CA TRP A 75 -4.68 -20.11 -6.26
C TRP A 75 -3.51 -19.50 -7.03
N GLU A 76 -2.64 -18.77 -6.33
CA GLU A 76 -1.36 -18.29 -6.84
C GLU A 76 -0.23 -18.87 -5.99
N ALA A 77 0.60 -19.71 -6.62
CA ALA A 77 1.78 -20.26 -5.98
C ALA A 77 2.93 -19.24 -6.03
N GLU A 78 2.87 -18.21 -5.19
CA GLU A 78 4.07 -17.44 -4.87
C GLU A 78 4.94 -18.29 -3.93
N PRO A 79 6.21 -18.60 -4.29
CA PRO A 79 7.02 -19.60 -3.58
C PRO A 79 7.38 -19.22 -2.13
N HIS A 80 7.14 -17.97 -1.77
CA HIS A 80 7.45 -17.41 -0.46
C HIS A 80 6.23 -17.15 0.43
N ILE A 81 5.02 -17.48 -0.04
CA ILE A 81 3.79 -17.38 0.75
C ILE A 81 3.47 -18.72 1.42
N ASP A 82 3.19 -18.71 2.71
CA ASP A 82 2.61 -19.83 3.45
C ASP A 82 1.44 -19.36 4.33
N LEU A 83 0.71 -20.33 4.88
CA LEU A 83 -0.18 -20.12 6.01
C LEU A 83 0.47 -20.66 7.28
N MET A 84 0.53 -19.81 8.30
CA MET A 84 0.89 -20.21 9.66
C MET A 84 -0.29 -19.92 10.57
N SER A 85 -1.03 -20.97 10.94
CA SER A 85 -2.36 -20.85 11.58
C SER A 85 -3.32 -20.03 10.71
N ASP A 86 -3.95 -18.98 11.28
CA ASP A 86 -4.91 -18.11 10.58
C ASP A 86 -4.24 -16.86 9.96
N ALA A 87 -2.91 -16.82 9.94
CA ALA A 87 -2.13 -15.70 9.43
C ALA A 87 -1.43 -16.04 8.11
N LEU A 88 -1.40 -15.07 7.20
CA LEU A 88 -0.62 -15.17 5.97
C LEU A 88 0.85 -14.87 6.29
N PHE A 89 1.73 -15.80 5.97
CA PHE A 89 3.16 -15.67 6.20
C PHE A 89 3.89 -15.46 4.88
N LEU A 90 4.68 -14.39 4.80
CA LEU A 90 5.51 -14.07 3.64
C LEU A 90 6.98 -14.13 4.06
N ARG A 91 7.76 -14.96 3.37
CA ARG A 91 9.21 -15.09 3.57
C ARG A 91 9.96 -14.15 2.65
N ASN A 92 11.05 -13.55 3.12
CA ASN A 92 11.97 -12.79 2.28
C ASN A 92 11.24 -11.79 1.35
N VAL A 93 10.42 -10.92 1.93
CA VAL A 93 9.50 -10.04 1.18
C VAL A 93 10.27 -9.15 0.19
N VAL A 94 9.69 -8.92 -0.98
CA VAL A 94 10.25 -8.06 -2.02
C VAL A 94 9.38 -6.82 -2.23
N TYR A 95 9.91 -5.77 -2.88
CA TYR A 95 9.14 -4.56 -3.17
C TYR A 95 7.78 -4.85 -3.83
N GLY A 96 7.72 -5.84 -4.73
CA GLY A 96 6.49 -6.28 -5.41
C GLY A 96 5.46 -7.00 -4.53
N ASP A 97 5.78 -7.28 -3.26
CA ASP A 97 4.79 -7.75 -2.28
C ASP A 97 4.01 -6.58 -1.65
N SER A 98 4.36 -5.33 -1.98
CA SER A 98 3.58 -4.16 -1.55
C SER A 98 2.20 -4.20 -2.19
N ALA A 99 1.17 -4.42 -1.39
CA ALA A 99 -0.21 -4.59 -1.85
C ALA A 99 -1.21 -4.34 -0.72
N ASN A 100 -2.49 -4.23 -1.09
CA ASN A 100 -3.58 -4.35 -0.14
C ASN A 100 -3.95 -5.83 0.00
N TYR A 101 -3.66 -6.37 1.17
CA TYR A 101 -4.07 -7.71 1.55
C TYR A 101 -5.44 -7.66 2.22
N GLN A 102 -6.29 -8.61 1.88
CA GLN A 102 -7.58 -8.77 2.54
C GLN A 102 -7.72 -10.21 2.99
N CYS A 103 -8.23 -10.40 4.20
CA CYS A 103 -8.63 -11.71 4.68
C CYS A 103 -10.14 -11.71 4.96
N GLN A 104 -10.77 -12.85 4.71
CA GLN A 104 -12.19 -13.08 5.01
C GLN A 104 -12.35 -14.42 5.74
N ILE A 105 -12.97 -14.38 6.92
CA ILE A 105 -13.28 -15.54 7.74
C ILE A 105 -14.78 -15.84 7.65
N ASN A 106 -15.13 -17.11 7.40
CA ASN A 106 -16.52 -17.62 7.37
C ASN A 106 -17.47 -16.82 6.47
N GLU A 107 -16.93 -16.18 5.43
CA GLU A 107 -17.64 -15.21 4.58
C GLU A 107 -18.24 -13.98 5.31
N GLU A 108 -18.06 -13.84 6.62
CA GLU A 108 -18.70 -12.83 7.46
C GLU A 108 -17.74 -11.70 7.85
N GLN A 109 -16.54 -12.05 8.31
CA GLN A 109 -15.59 -11.10 8.87
C GLN A 109 -14.54 -10.77 7.83
N ARG A 110 -14.39 -9.50 7.48
CA ARG A 110 -13.34 -9.02 6.58
C ARG A 110 -12.38 -8.09 7.32
N ALA A 111 -11.10 -8.27 7.07
CA ALA A 111 -10.09 -7.30 7.49
C ALA A 111 -9.18 -6.96 6.32
N SER A 112 -8.82 -5.68 6.26
CA SER A 112 -7.95 -5.10 5.22
C SER A 112 -6.63 -4.69 5.85
N ILE A 113 -5.52 -5.06 5.22
CA ILE A 113 -4.16 -4.79 5.67
C ILE A 113 -3.38 -4.22 4.51
N ARG A 114 -2.80 -3.04 4.70
CA ARG A 114 -1.97 -2.40 3.69
C ARG A 114 -0.50 -2.65 4.01
N LEU A 115 0.16 -3.46 3.19
CA LEU A 115 1.59 -3.75 3.32
C LEU A 115 2.40 -2.89 2.36
N LEU A 116 3.38 -2.16 2.88
CA LEU A 116 4.35 -1.40 2.09
C LEU A 116 5.76 -1.92 2.38
N VAL A 117 6.36 -2.58 1.40
CA VAL A 117 7.74 -3.06 1.50
C VAL A 117 8.68 -1.92 1.08
N GLN A 118 9.63 -1.61 1.97
CA GLN A 118 10.70 -0.65 1.76
C GLN A 118 11.95 -1.39 1.28
N ASP A 119 12.39 -1.09 0.07
CA ASP A 119 13.63 -1.64 -0.48
C ASP A 119 14.65 -0.53 -0.73
N VAL A 120 15.85 -0.89 -1.19
CA VAL A 120 16.82 0.06 -1.69
C VAL A 120 16.24 0.81 -2.89
N PRO A 121 16.34 2.15 -2.95
CA PRO A 121 15.97 2.91 -4.14
C PRO A 121 16.72 2.41 -5.36
N ASP A 122 16.11 2.59 -6.53
CA ASP A 122 16.81 2.31 -7.77
C ASP A 122 18.11 3.11 -7.90
N PRO A 123 19.08 2.64 -8.70
CA PRO A 123 20.25 3.45 -9.00
C PRO A 123 19.81 4.77 -9.66
N PRO A 124 20.48 5.89 -9.33
CA PRO A 124 20.24 7.13 -10.04
C PRO A 124 20.62 7.00 -11.53
N GLY A 125 20.20 7.98 -12.31
CA GLY A 125 20.63 8.09 -13.70
C GLY A 125 22.15 8.16 -13.83
N MET A 126 22.65 7.84 -15.02
CA MET A 126 24.08 7.92 -15.32
C MET A 126 24.61 9.34 -15.04
N PRO A 127 25.71 9.50 -14.28
CA PRO A 127 26.28 10.81 -14.00
C PRO A 127 26.86 11.43 -15.27
N LEU A 128 26.42 12.65 -15.57
CA LEU A 128 26.87 13.50 -16.67
C LEU A 128 27.88 14.52 -16.16
N ILE A 129 28.96 14.70 -16.90
CA ILE A 129 29.95 15.75 -16.63
C ILE A 129 29.43 17.06 -17.21
N ILE A 130 29.13 18.02 -16.34
CA ILE A 130 28.70 19.36 -16.76
C ILE A 130 29.92 20.24 -17.06
N SER A 131 30.92 20.17 -16.19
CA SER A 131 32.15 20.94 -16.33
C SER A 131 33.27 20.31 -15.53
N PHE A 132 34.51 20.64 -15.85
CA PHE A 132 35.67 20.16 -15.12
C PHE A 132 36.80 21.19 -15.14
N THR A 133 37.66 21.11 -14.14
CA THR A 133 38.93 21.82 -14.05
C THR A 133 40.07 20.80 -13.95
N SER A 134 41.31 21.27 -13.80
CA SER A 134 42.44 20.37 -13.53
C SER A 134 42.35 19.63 -12.19
N ARG A 135 41.48 20.07 -11.25
CA ARG A 135 41.37 19.50 -9.90
C ARG A 135 39.96 19.16 -9.45
N SER A 136 38.93 19.46 -10.23
CA SER A 136 37.54 19.23 -9.86
C SER A 136 36.69 18.85 -11.06
N VAL A 137 35.63 18.10 -10.82
CA VAL A 137 34.63 17.72 -11.83
C VAL A 137 33.25 18.03 -11.24
N ASN A 138 32.39 18.66 -12.03
CA ASN A 138 31.00 18.90 -11.69
C ASN A 138 30.13 17.85 -12.40
N LEU A 139 29.33 17.14 -11.61
CA LEU A 139 28.51 16.02 -12.05
C LEU A 139 27.03 16.35 -11.83
N SER A 140 26.18 15.86 -12.71
CA SER A 140 24.73 15.86 -12.54
C SER A 140 24.15 14.52 -12.97
N TRP A 141 23.12 14.06 -12.29
CA TRP A 141 22.41 12.84 -12.59
C TRP A 141 20.91 13.06 -12.36
N ALA A 142 20.10 12.27 -13.05
CA ALA A 142 18.69 12.17 -12.73
C ALA A 142 18.51 11.40 -11.40
N PRO A 143 17.49 11.73 -10.59
CA PRO A 143 17.10 10.88 -9.47
C PRO A 143 16.69 9.48 -9.97
N SER A 144 16.59 8.53 -9.04
CA SER A 144 16.02 7.22 -9.31
C SER A 144 14.57 7.31 -9.80
N ILE A 145 14.18 6.35 -10.64
CA ILE A 145 12.82 6.28 -11.18
C ILE A 145 11.85 5.86 -10.07
N ASP A 146 12.21 4.83 -9.31
CA ASP A 146 11.49 4.39 -8.13
C ASP A 146 12.39 4.42 -6.89
N ASN A 147 11.79 4.82 -5.77
CA ASN A 147 12.42 4.89 -4.46
C ASN A 147 12.03 3.71 -3.57
N HIS A 148 11.17 2.79 -4.06
CA HIS A 148 10.73 1.59 -3.34
C HIS A 148 10.27 1.87 -1.91
N HIS A 149 9.41 2.89 -1.72
CA HIS A 149 8.94 3.37 -0.41
C HIS A 149 10.04 3.80 0.59
N SER A 150 11.28 4.02 0.12
CA SER A 150 12.44 4.38 0.92
C SER A 150 12.98 5.76 0.51
N PRO A 151 13.02 6.75 1.41
CA PRO A 151 13.47 8.10 1.05
C PRO A 151 14.98 8.12 0.75
N ILE A 152 15.37 8.79 -0.34
CA ILE A 152 16.78 9.04 -0.65
C ILE A 152 17.36 10.06 0.34
N ILE A 153 18.34 9.62 1.12
CA ILE A 153 18.99 10.47 2.14
C ILE A 153 20.30 11.11 1.66
N HIS A 154 21.08 10.43 0.81
CA HIS A 154 22.34 10.93 0.25
C HIS A 154 22.77 10.10 -0.97
N TYR A 155 23.76 10.58 -1.71
CA TYR A 155 24.42 9.85 -2.79
C TYR A 155 25.89 9.60 -2.46
N VAL A 156 26.41 8.43 -2.85
CA VAL A 156 27.83 8.07 -2.73
C VAL A 156 28.43 7.97 -4.13
N ILE A 157 29.51 8.71 -4.38
CA ILE A 157 30.20 8.73 -5.68
C ILE A 157 31.47 7.90 -5.57
N HIS A 158 31.56 6.80 -6.33
CA HIS A 158 32.77 6.00 -6.44
C HIS A 158 33.61 6.47 -7.62
N VAL A 159 34.88 6.79 -7.37
CA VAL A 159 35.84 7.26 -8.39
C VAL A 159 36.99 6.26 -8.49
N ARG A 160 37.41 5.92 -9.71
CA ARG A 160 38.59 5.10 -9.97
C ARG A 160 39.61 5.87 -10.81
N THR A 161 40.87 5.83 -10.42
CA THR A 161 41.97 6.37 -11.23
C THR A 161 42.44 5.29 -12.20
N ALA A 162 42.46 5.60 -13.50
CA ALA A 162 43.14 4.73 -14.46
C ALA A 162 44.66 4.90 -14.30
N LEU A 163 45.39 3.80 -14.17
CA LEU A 163 46.86 3.84 -14.18
C LEU A 163 47.29 4.34 -15.56
N HIS A 164 48.08 5.41 -15.58
CA HIS A 164 48.71 5.91 -16.80
C HIS A 164 49.77 4.89 -17.22
N VAL A 165 49.46 4.06 -18.22
CA VAL A 165 50.44 3.15 -18.80
C VAL A 165 51.28 3.96 -19.77
N VAL A 166 52.51 4.28 -19.35
CA VAL A 166 53.51 4.93 -20.20
C VAL A 166 54.19 3.84 -21.03
N TYR A 167 54.08 3.93 -22.36
CA TYR A 167 54.83 3.10 -23.32
C TYR A 167 56.16 3.76 -23.67
#